data_AF-A0A920S2C6-F1
#
_entry.id   AF-A0A920S2C6-F1
#
_cell.length_a   1.000
_cell.length_b   1.000
_cell.length_c   1.000
_cell.angle_alpha   90.00
_cell.angle_beta   90.00
_cell.angle_gamma   90.00
#
_symmetry.space_group_name_H-M   'P 1'
#
loop_
_entity.id
_entity.type
_entity.pdbx_description
1 polymer ?
#
loop_
_entity_poly.entity_id
_entity_poly.type
_entity_poly.pdbx_seq_one_letter_code
_entity_poly.pdbx_strand_id
1 'polypeptide(L)'
;MPVLGPFLGILQDSGERLELLKPDEPDTDSGGSEIVPYIVIDAVRYNDNPPWPSEPDGNGPSLEKLKPKRHGNDSANWRPSPGGPSPGVENMGNRPPRFMAGVDQVIETESLPVSVHLSGMMSDDANPDFPTVKTSWSLSNNQTTVIFTNSGQLQTTAELFGLGKHTFRPTVDDAQYPSRMN
;
A
#
# COMPACT_ATOMS: atom_id res chain seq x y z
N MET A 1 8.45 7.45 12.43
CA MET A 1 9.70 8.05 11.91
C MET A 1 9.34 8.88 10.69
N PRO A 2 9.98 10.03 10.44
CA PRO A 2 9.77 10.78 9.21
C PRO A 2 10.22 9.93 8.01
N VAL A 3 9.43 9.95 6.94
CA VAL A 3 9.78 9.34 5.65
C VAL A 3 10.55 10.38 4.84
N LEU A 4 11.74 10.01 4.36
CA LEU A 4 12.56 10.87 3.50
C LEU A 4 12.52 10.33 2.07
N GLY A 5 12.27 11.19 1.08
CA GLY A 5 12.19 10.81 -0.33
C GLY A 5 11.59 11.91 -1.21
N PRO A 6 11.46 11.68 -2.54
CA PRO A 6 11.84 10.45 -3.26
C PRO A 6 13.36 10.29 -3.41
N PHE A 7 13.83 9.04 -3.49
CA PHE A 7 15.21 8.77 -3.93
C PHE A 7 15.30 9.08 -5.42
N LEU A 8 16.12 10.07 -5.78
CA LEU A 8 16.28 10.54 -7.17
C LEU A 8 17.32 9.73 -7.97
N GLY A 9 17.99 8.77 -7.33
CA GLY A 9 18.94 7.88 -7.98
C GLY A 9 18.25 6.73 -8.71
N ILE A 10 19.06 5.95 -9.42
CA ILE A 10 18.66 4.70 -10.06
C ILE A 10 19.26 3.57 -9.23
N LEU A 11 18.44 2.59 -8.86
CA LEU A 11 18.92 1.39 -8.18
C LEU A 11 19.42 0.36 -9.20
N GLN A 12 20.44 -0.43 -8.85
CA GLN A 12 20.95 -1.47 -9.75
C GLN A 12 20.05 -2.72 -9.72
N ASP A 13 19.61 -3.20 -10.88
CA ASP A 13 18.70 -4.36 -10.97
C ASP A 13 19.32 -5.64 -10.39
N SER A 14 20.63 -5.88 -10.63
CA SER A 14 21.35 -7.08 -10.17
C SER A 14 22.01 -6.96 -8.80
N GLY A 15 21.63 -5.94 -8.03
CA GLY A 15 22.09 -5.75 -6.66
C GLY A 15 23.15 -4.67 -6.46
N GLU A 16 22.97 -3.87 -5.41
CA GLU A 16 23.97 -2.92 -4.92
C GLU A 16 23.96 -2.87 -3.39
N ARG A 17 24.84 -2.04 -2.82
CA ARG A 17 24.87 -1.77 -1.40
C ARG A 17 24.15 -0.44 -1.11
N LEU A 18 23.09 -0.51 -0.32
CA LEU A 18 22.38 0.64 0.21
C LEU A 18 22.74 0.83 1.68
N GLU A 19 22.94 2.08 2.08
CA GLU A 19 23.19 2.48 3.46
C GLU A 19 22.10 3.43 3.92
N LEU A 20 21.55 3.15 5.09
CA LEU A 20 20.68 4.07 5.80
C LEU A 20 21.55 4.88 6.77
N LEU A 21 21.55 6.20 6.59
CA LEU A 21 22.34 7.12 7.40
C LEU A 21 21.44 7.88 8.38
N LYS A 22 21.97 8.19 9.57
CA LYS A 22 21.40 9.23 10.45
C LYS A 22 22.43 10.32 10.69
N PRO A 23 22.00 11.59 10.86
CA PRO A 23 22.85 12.62 11.43
C PRO A 23 23.35 12.17 12.81
N ASP A 24 24.62 12.38 13.08
CA ASP A 24 25.24 12.19 14.38
C ASP A 24 25.22 13.50 15.18
N GLU A 25 25.79 13.49 16.38
CA GLU A 25 26.00 14.72 17.16
C GLU A 25 26.90 15.71 16.38
N PRO A 26 26.59 17.02 16.39
CA PRO A 26 27.45 18.02 15.76
C PRO A 26 28.88 17.97 16.31
N ASP A 27 29.85 18.06 15.42
CA ASP A 27 31.28 18.12 15.72
C ASP A 27 31.89 19.40 15.16
N THR A 28 33.08 19.78 15.61
CA THR A 28 33.80 20.95 15.11
C THR A 28 34.94 20.51 14.20
N ASP A 29 34.95 20.97 12.95
CA ASP A 29 36.05 20.69 12.02
C ASP A 29 37.36 21.38 12.45
N SER A 30 38.47 21.07 11.75
CA SER A 30 39.78 21.66 12.05
C SER A 30 39.84 23.18 11.84
N GLY A 31 38.84 23.78 11.18
CA GLY A 31 38.70 25.22 10.96
C GLY A 31 37.78 25.92 11.97
N GLY A 32 37.20 25.21 12.94
CA GLY A 32 36.28 25.76 13.92
C GLY A 32 34.83 25.85 13.46
N SER A 33 34.47 25.25 12.32
CA SER A 33 33.09 25.21 11.83
C SER A 33 32.35 23.98 12.36
N GLU A 34 31.09 24.17 12.74
CA GLU A 34 30.21 23.08 13.15
C GLU A 34 29.80 22.25 11.92
N ILE A 35 30.04 20.94 11.99
CA ILE A 35 29.66 19.95 11.00
C ILE A 35 28.77 18.90 11.66
N VAL A 36 27.80 18.36 10.92
CA VAL A 36 26.98 17.24 11.39
C VAL A 36 27.36 16.00 10.58
N PRO A 37 28.18 15.09 11.12
CA PRO A 37 28.53 13.88 10.42
C PRO A 37 27.32 12.97 10.27
N TYR A 38 27.34 12.09 9.27
CA TYR A 38 26.31 11.08 9.06
C TYR A 38 26.89 9.70 9.34
N ILE A 39 26.24 8.92 10.21
CA ILE A 39 26.65 7.56 10.54
C ILE A 39 25.69 6.54 9.95
N VAL A 40 26.25 5.41 9.48
CA VAL A 40 25.49 4.28 8.95
C VAL A 40 24.77 3.59 10.11
N ILE A 41 23.45 3.52 10.05
CA ILE A 41 22.63 2.81 11.04
C ILE A 41 22.13 1.45 10.53
N ASP A 42 22.09 1.28 9.21
CA ASP A 42 21.84 -0.01 8.60
C ASP A 42 22.43 -0.05 7.19
N ALA A 43 22.75 -1.25 6.73
CA ALA A 43 23.21 -1.46 5.36
C ALA A 43 22.64 -2.77 4.83
N VAL A 44 22.28 -2.76 3.56
CA VAL A 44 21.84 -3.94 2.82
C VAL A 44 22.62 -4.05 1.51
N ARG A 45 23.19 -5.22 1.24
CA ARG A 45 23.65 -5.60 -0.09
C ARG A 45 22.68 -6.60 -0.68
N TYR A 46 21.69 -6.09 -1.42
CA TYR A 46 20.65 -6.92 -2.01
C TYR A 46 21.14 -7.58 -3.31
N ASN A 47 20.41 -8.59 -3.77
CA ASN A 47 20.66 -9.29 -5.04
C ASN A 47 19.34 -9.85 -5.60
N ASP A 48 19.35 -10.23 -6.88
CA ASP A 48 18.26 -10.90 -7.59
C ASP A 48 18.38 -12.45 -7.56
N ASN A 49 19.47 -12.97 -7.01
CA ASN A 49 19.73 -14.41 -6.88
C ASN A 49 19.54 -14.91 -5.43
N PRO A 50 19.30 -16.23 -5.26
CA PRO A 50 19.27 -16.87 -3.95
C PRO A 50 20.52 -16.50 -3.11
N PRO A 51 20.37 -16.21 -1.80
CA PRO A 51 19.20 -16.44 -0.95
C PRO A 51 18.18 -15.28 -0.91
N TRP A 52 18.28 -14.29 -1.81
CA TRP A 52 17.31 -13.22 -1.90
C TRP A 52 16.05 -13.67 -2.66
N PRO A 53 14.86 -13.13 -2.33
CA PRO A 53 13.68 -13.30 -3.15
C PRO A 53 13.92 -12.71 -4.55
N SER A 54 13.54 -13.44 -5.59
CA SER A 54 13.72 -13.03 -6.99
C SER A 54 12.48 -12.36 -7.57
N GLU A 55 11.32 -12.49 -6.92
CA GLU A 55 10.05 -11.89 -7.35
C GLU A 55 10.10 -10.36 -7.49
N PRO A 56 10.87 -9.61 -6.68
CA PRO A 56 11.03 -8.16 -6.81
C PRO A 56 11.83 -7.68 -8.01
N ASP A 57 12.34 -8.57 -8.85
CA ASP A 57 13.10 -8.22 -10.05
C ASP A 57 12.18 -7.63 -11.13
N GLY A 58 12.67 -6.61 -11.85
CA GLY A 58 11.97 -5.93 -12.94
C GLY A 58 10.64 -5.27 -12.54
N ASN A 59 9.53 -5.78 -13.08
CA ASN A 59 8.17 -5.25 -12.83
C ASN A 59 7.49 -5.87 -11.59
N GLY A 60 8.24 -6.61 -10.78
CA GLY A 60 7.78 -7.20 -9.54
C GLY A 60 7.51 -6.18 -8.42
N PRO A 61 6.96 -6.63 -7.28
CA PRO A 61 6.77 -5.78 -6.11
C PRO A 61 8.11 -5.34 -5.51
N SER A 62 8.16 -4.21 -4.79
CA SER A 62 9.39 -3.78 -4.10
C SER A 62 9.82 -4.75 -3.00
N LEU A 63 11.13 -4.88 -2.72
CA LEU A 63 11.62 -5.54 -1.50
C LEU A 63 11.29 -4.73 -0.24
N GLU A 64 10.81 -5.39 0.81
CA GLU A 64 10.55 -4.77 2.11
C GLU A 64 11.22 -5.51 3.28
N LYS A 65 11.80 -4.74 4.21
CA LYS A 65 12.46 -5.27 5.40
C LYS A 65 11.42 -5.61 6.48
N LEU A 66 11.37 -6.86 6.92
CA LEU A 66 10.40 -7.39 7.88
C LEU A 66 10.61 -6.82 9.28
N LYS A 67 11.77 -7.10 9.88
CA LYS A 67 12.10 -6.69 11.25
C LYS A 67 13.10 -5.52 11.20
N PRO A 68 12.70 -4.28 11.57
CA PRO A 68 13.59 -3.12 11.49
C PRO A 68 14.87 -3.27 12.32
N LYS A 69 14.81 -3.99 13.46
CA LYS A 69 15.95 -4.22 14.36
C LYS A 69 16.93 -5.31 13.91
N ARG A 70 16.58 -6.15 12.94
CA ARG A 70 17.51 -7.15 12.37
C ARG A 70 18.39 -6.49 11.31
N HIS A 71 19.57 -7.05 11.05
CA HIS A 71 20.49 -6.49 10.07
C HIS A 71 19.90 -6.47 8.65
N GLY A 72 20.16 -5.40 7.89
CA GLY A 72 19.76 -5.29 6.49
C GLY A 72 20.39 -6.35 5.58
N ASN A 73 21.55 -6.92 5.94
CA ASN A 73 22.20 -7.99 5.14
C ASN A 73 21.64 -9.40 5.38
N ASP A 74 20.73 -9.59 6.34
CA ASP A 74 20.07 -10.89 6.55
C ASP A 74 18.94 -11.04 5.52
N SER A 75 19.17 -11.81 4.44
CA SER A 75 18.18 -11.96 3.36
C SER A 75 16.85 -12.55 3.85
N ALA A 76 16.86 -13.37 4.92
CA ALA A 76 15.66 -13.92 5.54
C ALA A 76 14.80 -12.84 6.24
N ASN A 77 15.35 -11.64 6.43
CA ASN A 77 14.63 -10.48 6.96
C ASN A 77 13.99 -9.62 5.86
N TRP A 78 13.99 -10.09 4.61
CA TRP A 78 13.38 -9.42 3.47
C TRP A 78 12.33 -10.29 2.82
N ARG A 79 11.29 -9.65 2.28
CA ARG A 79 10.30 -10.30 1.44
C ARG A 79 9.90 -9.40 0.28
N PRO A 80 9.32 -9.96 -0.79
CA PRO A 80 8.56 -9.17 -1.76
C PRO A 80 7.41 -8.45 -1.06
N SER A 81 7.17 -7.18 -1.39
CA SER A 81 6.07 -6.44 -0.79
C SER A 81 4.74 -7.05 -1.23
N PRO A 82 3.85 -7.40 -0.30
CA PRO A 82 2.57 -7.99 -0.66
C PRO A 82 1.55 -6.98 -1.20
N GLY A 83 1.88 -5.69 -1.20
CA GLY A 83 1.01 -4.63 -1.70
C GLY A 83 1.82 -3.43 -2.19
N GLY A 84 1.15 -2.29 -2.35
CA GLY A 84 1.84 -1.05 -2.71
C GLY A 84 2.83 -0.58 -1.64
N PRO A 85 3.68 0.42 -1.96
CA PRO A 85 4.73 0.92 -1.07
C PRO A 85 4.23 1.20 0.36
N SER A 86 5.04 0.83 1.36
CA SER A 86 4.73 0.96 2.80
C SER A 86 5.72 1.84 3.59
N PRO A 87 6.20 2.97 3.05
CA PRO A 87 7.21 3.77 3.74
C PRO A 87 6.72 4.23 5.12
N GLY A 88 7.56 4.06 6.13
CA GLY A 88 7.27 4.46 7.51
C GLY A 88 6.32 3.54 8.29
N VAL A 89 5.87 2.43 7.69
CA VAL A 89 5.02 1.41 8.33
C VAL A 89 5.84 0.14 8.62
N GLU A 90 5.53 -0.53 9.72
CA GLU A 90 6.17 -1.80 10.06
C GLU A 90 5.71 -2.93 9.12
N ASN A 91 6.64 -3.73 8.62
CA ASN A 91 6.37 -4.81 7.64
C ASN A 91 6.25 -6.20 8.31
N MET A 92 5.97 -6.25 9.62
CA MET A 92 6.07 -7.46 10.44
C MET A 92 4.86 -8.42 10.41
N GLY A 93 3.75 -8.12 9.73
CA GLY A 93 2.52 -8.93 9.84
C GLY A 93 1.46 -8.69 8.76
N ASN A 94 0.30 -9.34 8.95
CA ASN A 94 -0.93 -9.19 8.15
C ASN A 94 -1.24 -7.70 7.93
N ARG A 95 -1.36 -7.30 6.67
CA ARG A 95 -1.84 -5.99 6.26
C ARG A 95 -3.31 -6.09 5.88
N PRO A 96 -4.15 -5.16 6.38
CA PRO A 96 -5.56 -5.19 6.03
C PRO A 96 -5.73 -5.07 4.50
N PRO A 97 -6.78 -5.71 3.94
CA PRO A 97 -7.05 -5.68 2.52
C PRO A 97 -7.24 -4.24 2.06
N ARG A 98 -6.60 -3.92 0.93
CA ARG A 98 -6.77 -2.65 0.23
C ARG A 98 -7.83 -2.80 -0.85
N PHE A 99 -8.78 -1.89 -0.87
CA PHE A 99 -9.81 -1.81 -1.91
C PHE A 99 -9.58 -0.60 -2.79
N MET A 100 -9.65 -0.79 -4.11
CA MET A 100 -9.55 0.27 -5.11
C MET A 100 -10.87 0.34 -5.87
N ALA A 101 -11.64 1.43 -5.67
CA ALA A 101 -12.99 1.60 -6.20
C ALA A 101 -13.06 2.02 -7.69
N GLY A 102 -11.92 2.04 -8.39
CA GLY A 102 -11.82 2.57 -9.75
C GLY A 102 -11.80 4.09 -9.79
N VAL A 103 -11.94 4.65 -10.99
CA VAL A 103 -12.01 6.10 -11.24
C VAL A 103 -13.44 6.62 -11.09
N ASP A 104 -13.59 7.92 -10.84
CA ASP A 104 -14.89 8.60 -10.83
C ASP A 104 -15.62 8.39 -12.17
N GLN A 105 -16.92 8.11 -12.09
CA GLN A 105 -17.79 7.94 -13.25
C GLN A 105 -18.70 9.16 -13.43
N VAL A 106 -18.87 9.60 -14.69
CA VAL A 106 -19.84 10.61 -15.09
C VAL A 106 -20.83 9.96 -16.05
N ILE A 107 -22.11 10.00 -15.70
CA ILE A 107 -23.20 9.44 -16.50
C ILE A 107 -24.17 10.58 -16.81
N GLU A 108 -24.36 10.87 -18.09
CA GLU A 108 -25.31 11.89 -18.55
C GLU A 108 -26.68 11.26 -18.78
N THR A 109 -27.65 11.57 -17.93
CA THR A 109 -29.02 11.07 -18.03
C THR A 109 -29.99 11.97 -17.26
N GLU A 110 -31.23 12.04 -17.75
CA GLU A 110 -32.37 12.68 -17.07
C GLU A 110 -33.40 11.64 -16.59
N SER A 111 -33.12 10.35 -16.80
CA SER A 111 -34.03 9.24 -16.47
C SER A 111 -33.59 8.54 -15.19
N LEU A 112 -34.58 8.12 -14.39
CA LEU A 112 -34.38 7.30 -13.19
C LEU A 112 -35.02 5.90 -13.38
N PRO A 113 -34.45 4.84 -12.79
CA PRO A 113 -33.17 4.84 -12.06
C PRO A 113 -31.95 4.98 -12.99
N VAL A 114 -30.84 5.48 -12.43
CA VAL A 114 -29.53 5.49 -13.10
C VAL A 114 -28.80 4.20 -12.74
N SER A 115 -28.45 3.41 -13.76
CA SER A 115 -27.66 2.19 -13.56
C SER A 115 -26.17 2.52 -13.52
N VAL A 116 -25.52 2.23 -12.40
CA VAL A 116 -24.09 2.51 -12.16
C VAL A 116 -23.35 1.17 -12.00
N HIS A 117 -22.36 0.93 -12.84
CA HIS A 117 -21.49 -0.23 -12.71
C HIS A 117 -20.33 0.07 -11.75
N LEU A 118 -20.36 -0.55 -10.58
CA LEU A 118 -19.31 -0.45 -9.58
C LEU A 118 -18.33 -1.60 -9.76
N SER A 119 -17.05 -1.26 -9.90
CA SER A 119 -15.98 -2.25 -10.02
C SER A 119 -14.87 -1.94 -9.02
N GLY A 120 -14.62 -2.90 -8.15
CA GLY A 120 -13.55 -2.87 -7.17
C GLY A 120 -12.45 -3.85 -7.52
N MET A 121 -11.21 -3.44 -7.27
CA MET A 121 -10.06 -4.36 -7.17
C MET A 121 -9.63 -4.46 -5.72
N MET A 122 -9.28 -5.67 -5.28
CA MET A 122 -8.73 -5.90 -3.94
C MET A 122 -7.28 -6.41 -4.05
N SER A 123 -6.44 -5.99 -3.11
CA SER A 123 -5.09 -6.49 -2.92
C SER A 123 -4.85 -6.69 -1.43
N ASP A 124 -4.29 -7.83 -1.07
CA ASP A 124 -4.07 -8.27 0.31
C ASP A 124 -2.85 -9.20 0.36
N ASP A 125 -2.26 -9.36 1.55
CA ASP A 125 -0.96 -10.00 1.74
C ASP A 125 -0.98 -11.51 1.98
N ALA A 126 -2.15 -12.13 1.82
CA ALA A 126 -2.33 -13.57 1.94
C ALA A 126 -2.02 -14.15 3.31
N ASN A 127 -2.13 -13.33 4.35
CA ASN A 127 -1.88 -13.77 5.71
C ASN A 127 -2.96 -13.28 6.69
N PRO A 128 -3.54 -14.13 7.55
CA PRO A 128 -3.40 -15.58 7.56
C PRO A 128 -4.04 -16.21 6.31
N ASP A 129 -3.53 -17.38 5.88
CA ASP A 129 -4.00 -18.15 4.70
C ASP A 129 -5.50 -17.96 4.45
N PHE A 130 -5.83 -17.16 3.43
CA PHE A 130 -7.18 -16.64 3.19
C PHE A 130 -8.26 -17.72 3.21
N PRO A 131 -9.27 -17.62 4.09
CA PRO A 131 -10.47 -18.42 3.87
C PRO A 131 -11.63 -17.58 3.33
N THR A 132 -11.77 -16.28 3.65
CA THR A 132 -12.95 -15.50 3.22
C THR A 132 -12.80 -13.99 3.44
N VAL A 133 -12.62 -13.20 2.38
CA VAL A 133 -12.76 -11.72 2.47
C VAL A 133 -14.22 -11.35 2.29
N LYS A 134 -14.78 -10.57 3.23
CA LYS A 134 -16.11 -9.98 3.10
C LYS A 134 -15.99 -8.61 2.49
N THR A 135 -16.69 -8.39 1.37
CA THR A 135 -16.80 -7.06 0.75
C THR A 135 -18.21 -6.52 0.94
N SER A 136 -18.37 -5.21 1.03
CA SER A 136 -19.70 -4.58 0.91
C SER A 136 -19.64 -3.19 0.30
N TRP A 137 -20.59 -2.89 -0.58
CA TRP A 137 -20.83 -1.54 -1.12
C TRP A 137 -21.96 -0.85 -0.37
N SER A 138 -21.79 0.45 -0.11
CA SER A 138 -22.80 1.32 0.48
C SER A 138 -22.79 2.71 -0.16
N LEU A 139 -23.89 3.45 -0.06
CA LEU A 139 -23.94 4.86 -0.44
C LEU A 139 -23.63 5.72 0.78
N SER A 140 -22.68 6.64 0.68
CA SER A 140 -22.22 7.45 1.82
C SER A 140 -23.26 8.48 2.29
N ASN A 141 -24.19 8.90 1.42
CA ASN A 141 -25.26 9.83 1.74
C ASN A 141 -26.63 9.15 1.61
N ASN A 142 -27.30 8.90 2.74
CA ASN A 142 -28.62 8.23 2.77
C ASN A 142 -29.79 9.10 2.25
N GLN A 143 -29.50 10.15 1.46
CA GLN A 143 -30.51 11.05 0.89
C GLN A 143 -31.11 10.49 -0.41
N THR A 144 -30.49 9.48 -1.00
CA THR A 144 -30.93 8.88 -2.27
C THR A 144 -31.10 7.38 -2.09
N THR A 145 -32.23 6.85 -2.55
CA THR A 145 -32.46 5.41 -2.58
C THR A 145 -31.51 4.77 -3.58
N VAL A 146 -30.85 3.70 -3.15
CA VAL A 146 -29.99 2.87 -3.99
C VAL A 146 -30.33 1.40 -3.81
N ILE A 147 -30.37 0.66 -4.91
CA ILE A 147 -30.59 -0.78 -4.91
C ILE A 147 -29.40 -1.45 -5.57
N PHE A 148 -28.68 -2.29 -4.83
CA PHE A 148 -27.59 -3.09 -5.38
C PHE A 148 -28.11 -4.43 -5.85
N THR A 149 -27.66 -4.92 -7.01
CA THR A 149 -27.93 -6.30 -7.43
C THR A 149 -27.31 -7.29 -6.44
N ASN A 150 -26.07 -7.04 -6.01
CA ASN A 150 -25.42 -7.75 -4.92
C ASN A 150 -24.32 -6.87 -4.32
N SER A 151 -24.57 -6.25 -3.17
CA SER A 151 -23.61 -5.35 -2.54
C SER A 151 -22.35 -6.06 -2.01
N GLY A 152 -22.36 -7.39 -1.88
CA GLY A 152 -21.25 -8.17 -1.34
C GLY A 152 -20.23 -8.66 -2.37
N GLN A 153 -20.34 -8.23 -3.63
CA GLN A 153 -19.42 -8.59 -4.71
C GLN A 153 -18.47 -7.41 -5.02
N LEU A 154 -17.24 -7.74 -5.43
CA LEU A 154 -16.27 -6.74 -5.91
C LEU A 154 -16.81 -5.97 -7.12
N GLN A 155 -17.58 -6.63 -7.97
CA GLN A 155 -18.27 -6.04 -9.12
C GLN A 155 -19.77 -6.17 -8.94
N THR A 156 -20.49 -5.06 -9.06
CA THR A 156 -21.94 -5.03 -8.89
C THR A 156 -22.56 -3.87 -9.66
N THR A 157 -23.87 -3.93 -9.84
CA THR A 157 -24.66 -2.82 -10.37
C THR A 157 -25.45 -2.18 -9.24
N ALA A 158 -25.45 -0.86 -9.21
CA ALA A 158 -26.25 -0.05 -8.31
C ALA A 158 -27.28 0.75 -9.12
N GLU A 159 -28.55 0.56 -8.82
CA GLU A 159 -29.67 1.34 -9.36
C GLU A 159 -29.93 2.52 -8.43
N LEU A 160 -29.64 3.73 -8.91
CA LEU A 160 -29.71 4.97 -8.15
C LEU A 160 -30.96 5.76 -8.52
N PHE A 161 -31.76 6.15 -7.52
CA PHE A 161 -33.01 6.88 -7.71
C PHE A 161 -32.86 8.37 -7.39
N GLY A 162 -31.79 8.98 -7.91
CA GLY A 162 -31.51 10.41 -7.77
C GLY A 162 -30.44 10.85 -8.75
N LEU A 163 -30.45 12.15 -9.08
CA LEU A 163 -29.43 12.79 -9.90
C LEU A 163 -28.50 13.62 -9.02
N GLY A 164 -27.27 13.85 -9.51
CA GLY A 164 -26.26 14.66 -8.85
C GLY A 164 -25.02 13.87 -8.44
N LYS A 165 -24.26 14.42 -7.48
CA LYS A 165 -23.03 13.80 -6.99
C LYS A 165 -23.33 12.78 -5.89
N HIS A 166 -22.90 11.54 -6.11
CA HIS A 166 -23.05 10.44 -5.16
C HIS A 166 -21.70 9.79 -4.90
N THR A 167 -21.45 9.40 -3.65
CA THR A 167 -20.21 8.74 -3.25
C THR A 167 -20.53 7.35 -2.73
N PHE A 168 -20.06 6.34 -3.45
CA PHE A 168 -20.10 4.96 -3.02
C PHE A 168 -18.90 4.63 -2.15
N ARG A 169 -19.13 3.91 -1.07
CA ARG A 169 -18.11 3.52 -0.10
C ARG A 169 -18.03 2.00 0.00
N PRO A 170 -16.91 1.39 -0.45
CA PRO A 170 -16.64 -0.01 -0.26
C PRO A 170 -16.06 -0.26 1.15
N THR A 171 -16.37 -1.42 1.72
CA THR A 171 -15.77 -1.93 2.97
C THR A 171 -15.22 -3.33 2.70
N VAL A 172 -14.02 -3.62 3.21
CA VAL A 172 -13.42 -4.94 3.18
C VAL A 172 -12.96 -5.37 4.56
N ASP A 173 -13.13 -6.66 4.85
CA ASP A 173 -12.82 -7.29 6.12
C ASP A 173 -12.26 -8.71 5.86
N ASP A 174 -11.08 -8.98 6.41
CA ASP A 174 -10.37 -10.26 6.34
C ASP A 174 -10.64 -11.16 7.58
N ALA A 175 -11.62 -10.78 8.42
CA ALA A 175 -11.97 -11.42 9.68
C ALA A 175 -10.95 -11.23 10.83
N GLN A 176 -9.91 -10.40 10.65
CA GLN A 176 -8.98 -10.02 11.71
C GLN A 176 -8.82 -8.49 11.88
N TYR A 177 -8.96 -7.70 10.81
CA TYR A 177 -8.97 -6.22 10.85
C TYR A 177 -9.91 -5.59 9.80
N PRO A 178 -10.86 -4.72 10.18
CA PRO A 178 -11.67 -3.98 9.21
C PRO A 178 -10.88 -2.80 8.62
N SER A 179 -10.91 -2.62 7.31
CA SER A 179 -10.43 -1.38 6.67
C SER A 179 -11.61 -0.52 6.21
N ARG A 180 -11.56 0.78 6.55
CA ARG A 180 -12.54 1.79 6.13
C ARG A 180 -11.79 2.89 5.40
N MET A 181 -12.03 3.04 4.10
CA MET A 181 -11.52 4.21 3.37
C MET A 181 -12.45 5.39 3.67
N ASN A 182 -11.91 6.53 4.17
CA ASN A 182 -12.66 7.75 4.48
C ASN A 182 -12.93 8.60 3.25
#